data_AF-A0A7X9Y0I0-F1
#
_entry.id   AF-A0A7X9Y0I0-F1
#
_cell.length_a   1.000
_cell.length_b   1.000
_cell.length_c   1.000
_cell.angle_alpha   90.00
_cell.angle_beta   90.00
_cell.angle_gamma   90.00
#
_symmetry.space_group_name_H-M   'P 1'
#
loop_
_entity.id
_entity.type
_entity.pdbx_description
1 polymer ?
#
loop_
_entity_poly.entity_id
_entity_poly.type
_entity_poly.pdbx_seq_one_letter_code
_entity_poly.pdbx_strand_id
1 'polypeptide(L)'
;MDEKDRVPGVVGPLYEEHLLLGATFERTELGALRTVAYAASEPVAEALGDGTLLADASGMRMLLASGDPVAAFGEAAFATEPLAVGRAGFSPVFLGDGAVASIPLAARTGDHELLAFDASPRAGVLSAWLTFVASIEQGGFRPYEGLEVEDVSHDLVPLVLWGNDAPRVLGDYVGGAGALPRAGRVANLMLDGHIPVVACAVELGGAPLYVMLVPPNFARVLWRSLLSFRGVRPTGLAELWDAARARVPWLEAMQKPDRVRLDRADLLEWGLIRPSADFIGGRAL
;
A
#
# COMPACT_ATOMS: atom_id res chain seq x y z
N MET A 1 -19.39 14.84 29.15
CA MET A 1 -19.02 13.72 28.26
C MET A 1 -20.06 13.73 27.17
N ASP A 2 -19.72 14.41 26.07
CA ASP A 2 -20.69 14.79 25.04
C ASP A 2 -21.04 13.59 24.17
N GLU A 3 -22.27 13.58 23.69
CA GLU A 3 -22.90 12.50 22.90
C GLU A 3 -22.18 12.19 21.56
N LYS A 4 -21.18 13.01 21.19
CA LYS A 4 -20.27 12.78 20.04
C LYS A 4 -19.16 11.76 20.31
N ASP A 5 -18.89 11.41 21.57
CA ASP A 5 -17.91 10.38 21.95
C ASP A 5 -18.47 8.95 21.88
N ARG A 6 -19.74 8.78 21.50
CA ARG A 6 -20.47 7.50 21.56
C ARG A 6 -20.58 6.71 20.26
N VAL A 7 -20.08 7.23 19.13
CA VAL A 7 -20.00 6.43 17.90
C VAL A 7 -18.68 5.66 17.93
N PRO A 8 -18.69 4.33 18.10
CA PRO A 8 -17.48 3.54 17.90
C PRO A 8 -16.99 3.87 16.50
N GLY A 9 -15.71 4.25 16.34
CA GLY A 9 -15.14 4.37 15.00
C GLY A 9 -15.36 3.08 14.22
N VAL A 10 -15.26 3.14 12.89
CA VAL A 10 -15.27 1.90 12.10
C VAL A 10 -14.10 1.04 12.58
N VAL A 11 -14.40 -0.11 13.17
CA VAL A 11 -13.39 -1.03 13.71
C VAL A 11 -13.07 -2.08 12.67
N GLY A 12 -11.77 -2.28 12.40
CA GLY A 12 -11.31 -3.31 11.47
C GLY A 12 -11.46 -4.73 12.03
N PRO A 13 -11.38 -5.77 11.18
CA PRO A 13 -11.51 -7.17 11.59
C PRO A 13 -10.49 -7.65 12.64
N LEU A 14 -9.41 -6.90 12.84
CA LEU A 14 -8.33 -7.20 13.80
C LEU A 14 -8.40 -6.38 15.09
N TYR A 15 -9.44 -5.56 15.29
CA TYR A 15 -9.53 -4.65 16.45
C TYR A 15 -9.34 -5.35 17.81
N GLU A 16 -9.99 -6.50 18.01
CA GLU A 16 -9.85 -7.28 19.26
C GLU A 16 -8.42 -7.80 19.46
N GLU A 17 -7.74 -8.21 18.38
CA GLU A 17 -6.35 -8.67 18.45
C GLU A 17 -5.42 -7.53 18.87
N HIS A 18 -5.65 -6.33 18.34
CA HIS A 18 -4.88 -5.15 18.68
C HIS A 18 -5.07 -4.75 20.14
N LEU A 19 -6.30 -4.83 20.66
CA LEU A 19 -6.57 -4.59 22.08
C LEU A 19 -5.83 -5.59 22.99
N LEU A 20 -5.84 -6.88 22.63
CA LEU A 20 -5.15 -7.93 23.38
C LEU A 20 -3.63 -7.70 23.44
N LEU A 21 -3.06 -7.11 22.40
CA LEU A 21 -1.63 -6.75 22.31
C LEU A 21 -1.31 -5.38 22.97
N GLY A 22 -2.30 -4.72 23.57
CA GLY A 22 -2.11 -3.42 24.22
C GLY A 22 -1.83 -2.29 23.21
N ALA A 23 -2.47 -2.33 22.05
CA ALA A 23 -2.34 -1.30 21.04
C ALA A 23 -2.98 0.03 21.47
N THR A 24 -2.39 1.14 21.04
CA THR A 24 -3.01 2.46 21.03
C THR A 24 -3.54 2.80 19.64
N PHE A 25 -4.62 3.57 19.57
CA PHE A 25 -5.32 3.84 18.31
C PHE A 25 -5.47 5.33 18.04
N GLU A 26 -5.56 5.68 16.76
CA GLU A 26 -6.00 6.97 16.27
C GLU A 26 -7.08 6.82 15.20
N ARG A 27 -7.86 7.88 14.95
CA ARG A 27 -8.86 7.88 13.88
C ARG A 27 -8.23 8.30 12.56
N THR A 28 -8.47 7.52 11.51
CA THR A 28 -8.12 7.83 10.12
C THR A 28 -9.13 8.80 9.49
N GLU A 29 -8.80 9.33 8.31
CA GLU A 29 -9.73 10.16 7.51
C GLU A 29 -11.02 9.42 7.16
N LEU A 30 -10.96 8.09 7.01
CA LEU A 30 -12.11 7.22 6.77
C LEU A 30 -12.94 6.96 8.03
N GLY A 31 -12.59 7.57 9.17
CA GLY A 31 -13.25 7.36 10.46
C GLY A 31 -12.93 6.01 11.13
N ALA A 32 -12.03 5.22 10.54
CA ALA A 32 -11.58 3.94 11.06
C ALA A 32 -10.51 4.10 12.16
N LEU A 33 -10.46 3.17 13.11
CA LEU A 33 -9.39 3.13 14.11
C LEU A 33 -8.15 2.41 13.57
N ARG A 34 -7.03 3.13 13.46
CA ARG A 34 -5.70 2.63 13.07
C ARG A 34 -4.84 2.40 14.29
N THR A 35 -4.05 1.33 14.30
CA THR A 35 -3.01 1.10 15.31
C THR A 35 -1.85 2.07 15.14
N VAL A 36 -1.47 2.72 16.23
CA VAL A 36 -0.34 3.64 16.29
C VAL A 36 0.91 2.93 16.78
N ALA A 37 0.80 2.21 17.90
CA ALA A 37 1.90 1.54 18.58
C ALA A 37 1.37 0.40 19.44
N TYR A 38 2.26 -0.49 19.87
CA TYR A 38 1.97 -1.57 20.82
C TYR A 38 2.82 -1.42 22.08
N ALA A 39 2.19 -1.40 23.27
CA ALA A 39 2.84 -1.08 24.54
C ALA A 39 4.00 -2.02 24.94
N ALA A 40 4.06 -3.22 24.37
CA ALA A 40 5.08 -4.23 24.66
C ALA A 40 6.15 -4.39 23.55
N SER A 41 6.17 -3.49 22.55
CA SER A 41 7.14 -3.58 21.45
C SER A 41 8.50 -2.98 21.82
N GLU A 42 9.57 -3.74 21.59
CA GLU A 42 10.94 -3.18 21.56
C GLU A 42 11.08 -2.21 20.38
N PRO A 43 12.02 -1.23 20.43
CA PRO A 43 12.21 -0.26 19.36
C PRO A 43 12.39 -0.93 18.00
N VAL A 44 11.69 -0.43 16.97
CA VAL A 44 11.70 -0.99 15.61
C VAL A 44 13.11 -1.15 15.02
N ALA A 45 14.03 -0.24 15.38
CA ALA A 45 15.42 -0.29 14.94
C ALA A 45 16.19 -1.55 15.39
N GLU A 46 15.82 -2.12 16.54
CA GLU A 46 16.44 -3.34 17.09
C GLU A 46 15.86 -4.61 16.46
N ALA A 47 14.63 -4.54 15.91
CA ALA A 47 13.93 -5.66 15.31
C ALA A 47 14.43 -6.01 13.88
N LEU A 48 14.96 -5.04 13.12
CA LEU A 48 15.30 -5.23 11.71
C LEU A 48 16.65 -5.93 11.47
N GLY A 49 17.44 -6.22 12.52
CA GLY A 49 18.71 -6.95 12.39
C GLY A 49 18.51 -8.37 11.85
N ASP A 50 17.61 -9.13 12.47
CA ASP A 50 17.27 -10.53 12.12
C ASP A 50 15.74 -10.81 12.17
N GLY A 51 14.90 -9.79 12.28
CA GLY A 51 13.45 -9.93 12.44
C GLY A 51 12.62 -9.37 11.29
N THR A 52 11.31 -9.49 11.45
CA THR A 52 10.29 -9.01 10.52
C THR A 52 9.19 -8.27 11.27
N LEU A 53 8.76 -7.16 10.71
CA LEU A 53 7.66 -6.36 11.21
C LEU A 53 6.36 -6.75 10.51
N LEU A 54 5.28 -6.82 11.28
CA LEU A 54 3.92 -7.04 10.81
C LEU A 54 3.05 -5.86 11.22
N ALA A 55 2.47 -5.17 10.24
CA ALA A 55 1.51 -4.10 10.47
C ALA A 55 0.15 -4.44 9.87
N ASP A 56 -0.92 -4.06 10.57
CA ASP A 56 -2.26 -3.98 10.01
C ASP A 56 -2.41 -2.63 9.33
N ALA A 57 -2.67 -2.63 8.03
CA ALA A 57 -2.90 -1.43 7.24
C ALA A 57 -4.39 -1.19 6.95
N SER A 58 -5.30 -1.84 7.70
CA SER A 58 -6.73 -1.56 7.62
C SER A 58 -7.01 -0.07 7.78
N GLY A 59 -7.95 0.45 6.98
CA GLY A 59 -8.30 1.87 6.95
C GLY A 59 -7.37 2.73 6.09
N MET A 60 -6.34 2.14 5.45
CA MET A 60 -5.63 2.79 4.35
C MET A 60 -6.46 2.65 3.06
N ARG A 61 -6.21 3.54 2.10
CA ARG A 61 -7.01 3.60 0.86
C ARG A 61 -6.56 2.53 -0.13
N MET A 62 -7.52 1.83 -0.72
CA MET A 62 -7.31 0.95 -1.86
C MET A 62 -8.27 1.36 -2.97
N LEU A 63 -7.72 1.69 -4.14
CA LEU A 63 -8.49 2.03 -5.33
C LEU A 63 -8.27 0.97 -6.40
N LEU A 64 -9.35 0.43 -6.94
CA LEU A 64 -9.33 -0.49 -8.06
C LEU A 64 -9.81 0.24 -9.31
N ALA A 65 -8.92 0.40 -10.28
CA ALA A 65 -9.28 0.81 -11.63
C ALA A 65 -9.52 -0.43 -12.49
N SER A 66 -10.70 -0.56 -13.08
CA SER A 66 -11.11 -1.72 -13.87
C SER A 66 -11.70 -1.33 -15.23
N GLY A 67 -11.45 -2.16 -16.24
CA GLY A 67 -11.97 -1.97 -17.61
C GLY A 67 -10.88 -1.92 -18.70
N ASP A 68 -11.28 -2.01 -19.96
CA ASP A 68 -10.37 -2.09 -21.11
C ASP A 68 -9.32 -0.96 -21.19
N PRO A 69 -9.64 0.31 -20.85
CA PRO A 69 -8.66 1.40 -20.93
C PRO A 69 -7.60 1.41 -19.83
N VAL A 70 -7.61 0.46 -18.89
CA VAL A 70 -6.78 0.52 -17.67
C VAL A 70 -5.27 0.61 -17.94
N ALA A 71 -4.79 0.06 -19.06
CA ALA A 71 -3.39 0.17 -19.46
C ALA A 71 -3.03 1.61 -19.83
N ALA A 72 -3.81 2.24 -20.72
CA ALA A 72 -3.60 3.62 -21.12
C ALA A 72 -3.82 4.60 -19.95
N PHE A 73 -4.83 4.34 -19.11
CA PHE A 73 -5.06 5.09 -17.88
C PHE A 73 -3.87 5.01 -16.93
N GLY A 74 -3.36 3.79 -16.70
CA GLY A 74 -2.19 3.56 -15.85
C GLY A 74 -0.96 4.32 -16.35
N GLU A 75 -0.67 4.21 -17.65
CA GLU A 75 0.46 4.91 -18.28
C GLU A 75 0.36 6.44 -18.15
N ALA A 76 -0.84 7.02 -18.26
CA ALA A 76 -1.04 8.46 -18.13
C ALA A 76 -1.00 8.95 -16.67
N ALA A 77 -1.62 8.20 -15.74
CA ALA A 77 -1.81 8.64 -14.37
C ALA A 77 -0.60 8.37 -13.46
N PHE A 78 0.16 7.30 -13.73
CA PHE A 78 1.26 6.84 -12.90
C PHE A 78 2.60 7.15 -13.58
N ALA A 79 3.56 7.64 -12.79
CA ALA A 79 4.81 8.17 -13.32
C ALA A 79 5.92 7.13 -13.50
N THR A 80 5.79 5.91 -12.97
CA THR A 80 6.76 4.85 -13.23
C THR A 80 6.67 4.31 -14.65
N GLU A 81 7.57 3.40 -15.01
CA GLU A 81 7.38 2.56 -16.19
C GLU A 81 5.99 1.91 -16.19
N PRO A 82 5.30 1.83 -17.35
CA PRO A 82 4.00 1.17 -17.44
C PRO A 82 4.05 -0.24 -16.87
N LEU A 83 3.17 -0.50 -15.90
CA LEU A 83 3.11 -1.80 -15.25
C LEU A 83 2.50 -2.82 -16.24
N ALA A 84 3.24 -3.90 -16.50
CA ALA A 84 2.68 -5.09 -17.13
C ALA A 84 1.86 -5.92 -16.11
N VAL A 85 0.96 -6.78 -16.58
CA VAL A 85 0.22 -7.72 -15.72
C VAL A 85 1.19 -8.55 -14.86
N GLY A 86 0.86 -8.66 -13.57
CA GLY A 86 1.71 -9.32 -12.57
C GLY A 86 2.87 -8.47 -12.06
N ARG A 87 2.96 -7.17 -12.41
CA ARG A 87 3.95 -6.23 -11.85
C ARG A 87 3.33 -5.37 -10.76
N ALA A 88 4.16 -5.01 -9.79
CA ALA A 88 3.83 -4.07 -8.73
C ALA A 88 5.03 -3.17 -8.41
N GLY A 89 4.78 -1.99 -7.87
CA GLY A 89 5.82 -1.04 -7.46
C GLY A 89 5.24 0.24 -6.90
N PHE A 90 6.03 0.95 -6.10
CA PHE A 90 5.67 2.31 -5.71
C PHE A 90 5.69 3.21 -6.94
N SER A 91 4.57 3.87 -7.22
CA SER A 91 4.46 4.75 -8.38
C SER A 91 3.82 6.08 -7.99
N PRO A 92 4.58 7.19 -8.03
CA PRO A 92 4.03 8.52 -7.86
C PRO A 92 2.91 8.82 -8.86
N VAL A 93 1.94 9.58 -8.38
CA VAL A 93 0.88 10.20 -9.16
C VAL A 93 1.01 11.70 -8.96
N PHE A 94 1.08 12.46 -10.05
CA PHE A 94 1.23 13.91 -10.01
C PHE A 94 -0.05 14.62 -10.43
N LEU A 95 -0.24 15.80 -9.88
CA LEU A 95 -1.21 16.78 -10.37
C LEU A 95 -0.66 17.47 -11.62
N GLY A 96 -1.52 18.15 -12.39
CA GLY A 96 -1.14 18.82 -13.63
C GLY A 96 -0.06 19.90 -13.49
N ASP A 97 0.20 20.40 -12.27
CA ASP A 97 1.21 21.41 -11.97
C ASP A 97 2.50 20.85 -11.33
N GLY A 98 2.71 19.53 -11.43
CA GLY A 98 3.90 18.83 -10.98
C GLY A 98 3.96 18.56 -9.47
N ALA A 99 2.95 18.98 -8.70
CA ALA A 99 2.84 18.57 -7.30
C ALA A 99 2.49 17.07 -7.19
N VAL A 100 3.04 16.41 -6.17
CA VAL A 100 2.75 15.01 -5.88
C VAL A 100 1.33 14.92 -5.30
N ALA A 101 0.44 14.20 -5.98
CA ALA A 101 -0.84 13.79 -5.40
C ALA A 101 -0.56 12.75 -4.29
N SER A 102 0.11 11.66 -4.65
CA SER A 102 0.59 10.65 -3.71
C SER A 102 1.64 9.71 -4.34
N ILE A 103 2.18 8.77 -3.55
CA ILE A 103 3.08 7.70 -3.97
C ILE A 103 2.50 6.34 -3.51
N PRO A 104 1.42 5.85 -4.15
CA PRO A 104 0.84 4.55 -3.83
C PRO A 104 1.74 3.39 -4.25
N LEU A 105 1.53 2.22 -3.63
CA LEU A 105 1.92 0.94 -4.19
C LEU A 105 0.90 0.55 -5.26
N ALA A 106 1.30 0.63 -6.53
CA ALA A 106 0.48 0.25 -7.67
C ALA A 106 0.77 -1.22 -8.07
N ALA A 107 -0.26 -1.94 -8.49
CA ALA A 107 -0.15 -3.32 -8.95
C ALA A 107 -1.12 -3.60 -10.11
N ARG A 108 -0.63 -4.26 -11.16
CA ARG A 108 -1.47 -4.78 -12.24
C ARG A 108 -1.87 -6.21 -11.93
N THR A 109 -3.02 -6.37 -11.28
CA THR A 109 -3.55 -7.66 -10.81
C THR A 109 -4.14 -8.51 -11.93
N GLY A 110 -4.54 -7.89 -13.03
CA GLY A 110 -5.09 -8.57 -14.20
C GLY A 110 -5.02 -7.74 -15.49
N ASP A 111 -5.54 -8.32 -16.58
CA ASP A 111 -5.58 -7.69 -17.90
C ASP A 111 -6.41 -6.39 -17.90
N HIS A 112 -7.45 -6.36 -17.08
CA HIS A 112 -8.39 -5.24 -16.97
C HIS A 112 -8.40 -4.63 -15.56
N GLU A 113 -7.33 -4.80 -14.78
CA GLU A 113 -7.29 -4.35 -13.38
C GLU A 113 -5.95 -3.70 -13.01
N LEU A 114 -6.04 -2.56 -12.33
CA LEU A 114 -4.94 -1.86 -11.67
C LEU A 114 -5.37 -1.47 -10.26
N LEU A 115 -4.66 -1.97 -9.26
CA LEU A 115 -4.85 -1.61 -7.86
C LEU A 115 -3.85 -0.54 -7.45
N ALA A 116 -4.29 0.46 -6.69
CA ALA A 116 -3.43 1.41 -5.99
C ALA A 116 -3.73 1.37 -4.49
N PHE A 117 -2.75 0.89 -3.70
CA PHE A 117 -2.78 0.92 -2.24
C PHE A 117 -2.00 2.14 -1.75
N ASP A 118 -2.67 3.04 -1.02
CA ASP A 118 -2.11 4.28 -0.54
C ASP A 118 -2.22 4.38 0.99
N ALA A 119 -1.05 4.31 1.64
CA ALA A 119 -0.90 4.47 3.08
C ALA A 119 -0.49 5.89 3.51
N SER A 120 -0.47 6.85 2.56
CA SER A 120 -0.12 8.23 2.85
C SER A 120 -1.30 9.02 3.44
N PRO A 121 -1.02 10.13 4.14
CA PRO A 121 -2.06 11.08 4.53
C PRO A 121 -2.75 11.80 3.35
N ARG A 122 -2.26 11.64 2.11
CA ARG A 122 -2.84 12.27 0.91
C ARG A 122 -3.70 11.31 0.10
N ALA A 123 -4.05 10.16 0.64
CA ALA A 123 -4.87 9.17 -0.05
C ALA A 123 -6.22 9.70 -0.56
N GLY A 124 -6.83 10.66 0.14
CA GLY A 124 -8.02 11.38 -0.34
C GLY A 124 -7.77 12.20 -1.61
N VAL A 125 -6.60 12.84 -1.72
CA VAL A 125 -6.17 13.58 -2.93
C VAL A 125 -5.96 12.61 -4.09
N LEU A 126 -5.28 11.48 -3.84
CA LEU A 126 -5.10 10.44 -4.85
C LEU A 126 -6.46 9.96 -5.40
N SER A 127 -7.39 9.62 -4.51
CA SER A 127 -8.73 9.15 -4.89
C SER A 127 -9.47 10.17 -5.76
N ALA A 128 -9.59 11.41 -5.28
CA ALA A 128 -10.27 12.46 -6.04
C ALA A 128 -9.61 12.69 -7.40
N TRP A 129 -8.28 12.63 -7.46
CA TRP A 129 -7.53 12.85 -8.68
C TRP A 129 -7.69 11.72 -9.70
N LEU A 130 -7.54 10.45 -9.29
CA LEU A 130 -7.71 9.31 -10.20
C LEU A 130 -9.14 9.22 -10.74
N THR A 131 -10.15 9.48 -9.90
CA THR A 131 -11.54 9.58 -10.36
C THR A 131 -11.73 10.71 -11.37
N PHE A 132 -11.13 11.88 -11.13
CA PHE A 132 -11.14 12.97 -12.10
C PHE A 132 -10.50 12.55 -13.43
N VAL A 133 -9.29 11.98 -13.39
CA VAL A 133 -8.58 11.53 -14.61
C VAL A 133 -9.40 10.53 -15.40
N ALA A 134 -10.01 9.54 -14.74
CA ALA A 134 -10.87 8.54 -15.38
C ALA A 134 -12.09 9.18 -16.09
N SER A 135 -12.57 10.32 -15.58
CA SER A 135 -13.72 11.03 -16.10
C SER A 135 -13.40 12.12 -17.15
N ILE A 136 -12.14 12.28 -17.56
CA ILE A 136 -11.74 13.31 -18.53
C ILE A 136 -12.56 13.19 -19.82
N GLU A 137 -13.16 14.30 -20.22
CA GLU A 137 -13.81 14.47 -21.52
C GLU A 137 -13.34 15.79 -22.14
N GLN A 138 -12.86 15.75 -23.38
CA GLN A 138 -12.44 16.95 -24.10
C GLN A 138 -12.95 16.91 -25.54
N GLY A 139 -13.77 17.90 -25.92
CA GLY A 139 -14.30 18.00 -27.29
C GLY A 139 -15.13 16.79 -27.72
N GLY A 140 -15.81 16.14 -26.77
CA GLY A 140 -16.59 14.91 -26.99
C GLY A 140 -15.76 13.62 -27.03
N PHE A 141 -14.44 13.69 -26.81
CA PHE A 141 -13.57 12.52 -26.69
C PHE A 141 -13.38 12.11 -25.23
N ARG A 142 -13.63 10.83 -24.94
CA ARG A 142 -13.48 10.20 -23.62
C ARG A 142 -12.39 9.12 -23.70
N PRO A 143 -11.12 9.43 -23.40
CA PRO A 143 -10.01 8.48 -23.54
C PRO A 143 -10.15 7.21 -22.70
N TYR A 144 -10.91 7.29 -21.60
CA TYR A 144 -11.07 6.19 -20.65
C TYR A 144 -12.53 5.74 -20.53
N GLU A 145 -13.32 5.90 -21.59
CA GLU A 145 -14.68 5.35 -21.63
C GLU A 145 -14.66 3.83 -21.36
N GLY A 146 -15.47 3.38 -20.40
CA GLY A 146 -15.50 1.99 -19.94
C GLY A 146 -14.50 1.67 -18.81
N LEU A 147 -13.78 2.66 -18.29
CA LEU A 147 -13.00 2.53 -17.06
C LEU A 147 -13.86 2.89 -15.84
N GLU A 148 -13.81 2.05 -14.81
CA GLU A 148 -14.38 2.32 -13.49
C GLU A 148 -13.24 2.47 -12.47
N VAL A 149 -13.39 3.38 -11.51
CA VAL A 149 -12.46 3.55 -10.38
C VAL A 149 -13.26 3.42 -9.10
N GLU A 150 -13.07 2.34 -8.37
CA GLU A 150 -13.80 1.99 -7.16
C GLU A 150 -12.90 2.06 -5.92
N ASP A 151 -13.48 2.47 -4.79
CA ASP A 151 -12.84 2.39 -3.48
C ASP A 151 -13.15 1.03 -2.85
N VAL A 152 -12.14 0.16 -2.82
CA VAL A 152 -12.21 -1.21 -2.30
C VAL A 152 -11.54 -1.35 -0.93
N SER A 153 -11.37 -0.24 -0.21
CA SER A 153 -10.64 -0.18 1.08
C SER A 153 -11.23 -1.08 2.17
N HIS A 154 -12.48 -1.49 2.04
CA HIS A 154 -13.20 -2.32 3.01
C HIS A 154 -13.35 -3.78 2.60
N ASP A 155 -12.94 -4.14 1.39
CA ASP A 155 -13.19 -5.48 0.83
C ASP A 155 -12.14 -6.49 1.28
N LEU A 156 -10.92 -6.01 1.51
CA LEU A 156 -9.77 -6.81 1.92
C LEU A 156 -9.06 -6.17 3.12
N VAL A 157 -8.41 -7.00 3.92
CA VAL A 157 -7.57 -6.60 5.05
C VAL A 157 -6.12 -6.60 4.58
N PRO A 158 -5.49 -5.43 4.40
CA PRO A 158 -4.09 -5.34 4.00
C PRO A 158 -3.17 -5.58 5.21
N LEU A 159 -2.38 -6.65 5.15
CA LEU A 159 -1.32 -6.93 6.11
C LEU A 159 0.04 -6.65 5.47
N VAL A 160 0.86 -5.84 6.14
CA VAL A 160 2.19 -5.46 5.67
C VAL A 160 3.23 -6.23 6.45
N LEU A 161 4.04 -7.03 5.75
CA LEU A 161 5.14 -7.79 6.32
C LEU A 161 6.47 -7.28 5.73
N TRP A 162 7.34 -6.71 6.56
CA TRP A 162 8.59 -6.10 6.09
C TRP A 162 9.78 -6.51 6.96
N GLY A 163 10.84 -7.01 6.31
CA GLY A 163 12.07 -7.44 6.98
C GLY A 163 12.78 -8.57 6.25
N ASN A 164 14.02 -8.82 6.64
CA ASN A 164 14.88 -9.84 5.99
C ASN A 164 14.36 -11.27 6.18
N ASP A 165 13.63 -11.52 7.26
CA ASP A 165 13.06 -12.84 7.56
C ASP A 165 11.67 -13.06 6.91
N ALA A 166 11.09 -12.03 6.29
CA ALA A 166 9.75 -12.07 5.71
C ALA A 166 9.58 -13.17 4.65
N PRO A 167 10.55 -13.41 3.72
CA PRO A 167 10.44 -14.50 2.76
C PRO A 167 10.45 -15.89 3.41
N ARG A 168 11.16 -16.07 4.53
CA ARG A 168 11.16 -17.34 5.27
C ARG A 168 9.81 -17.56 5.93
N VAL A 169 9.31 -16.55 6.66
CA VAL A 169 8.00 -16.60 7.34
C VAL A 169 6.87 -16.89 6.36
N LEU A 170 6.76 -16.14 5.26
CA LEU A 170 5.70 -16.40 4.27
C LEU A 170 5.94 -17.68 3.48
N GLY A 171 7.19 -18.04 3.25
CA GLY A 171 7.56 -19.27 2.55
C GLY A 171 7.00 -20.52 3.23
N ASP A 172 6.95 -20.54 4.56
CA ASP A 172 6.42 -21.67 5.33
C ASP A 172 4.93 -21.97 5.00
N TYR A 173 4.17 -20.98 4.49
CA TYR A 173 2.77 -21.16 4.08
C TYR A 173 2.60 -21.67 2.64
N VAL A 174 3.60 -21.55 1.77
CA VAL A 174 3.47 -21.78 0.31
C VAL A 174 4.50 -22.77 -0.26
N GLY A 175 5.14 -23.58 0.59
CA GLY A 175 6.12 -24.59 0.16
C GLY A 175 7.54 -24.04 -0.05
N GLY A 176 7.86 -22.93 0.60
CA GLY A 176 9.17 -22.30 0.64
C GLY A 176 9.23 -20.94 -0.07
N ALA A 177 10.29 -20.17 0.20
CA ALA A 177 10.46 -18.81 -0.32
C ALA A 177 10.49 -18.71 -1.86
N GLY A 178 10.83 -19.81 -2.56
CA GLY A 178 10.84 -19.85 -4.03
C GLY A 178 9.45 -19.79 -4.68
N ALA A 179 8.38 -20.05 -3.92
CA ALA A 179 7.00 -19.93 -4.38
C ALA A 179 6.42 -18.51 -4.19
N LEU A 180 7.12 -17.62 -3.48
CA LEU A 180 6.70 -16.24 -3.28
C LEU A 180 6.96 -15.38 -4.53
N PRO A 181 6.15 -14.33 -4.76
CA PRO A 181 6.45 -13.36 -5.80
C PRO A 181 7.80 -12.70 -5.53
N ARG A 182 8.59 -12.53 -6.60
CA ARG A 182 9.84 -11.74 -6.56
C ARG A 182 9.52 -10.26 -6.37
N ALA A 183 10.48 -9.48 -5.88
CA ALA A 183 10.34 -8.03 -5.80
C ALA A 183 9.90 -7.42 -7.16
N GLY A 184 8.97 -6.49 -7.10
CA GLY A 184 8.33 -5.86 -8.25
C GLY A 184 7.23 -6.73 -8.91
N ARG A 185 6.66 -7.70 -8.19
CA ARG A 185 5.62 -8.60 -8.70
C ARG A 185 4.41 -8.64 -7.77
N VAL A 186 3.25 -8.90 -8.37
CA VAL A 186 2.03 -9.29 -7.66
C VAL A 186 1.67 -10.72 -8.06
N ALA A 187 1.20 -11.52 -7.10
CA ALA A 187 0.75 -12.88 -7.35
C ALA A 187 -0.42 -13.26 -6.44
N ASN A 188 -1.28 -14.14 -6.94
CA ASN A 188 -2.28 -14.82 -6.12
C ASN A 188 -1.58 -16.00 -5.41
N LEU A 189 -1.66 -16.04 -4.09
CA LEU A 189 -1.13 -17.12 -3.27
C LEU A 189 -2.27 -17.82 -2.55
N MET A 190 -2.02 -19.09 -2.21
CA MET A 190 -2.90 -19.90 -1.38
C MET A 190 -2.12 -20.31 -0.13
N LEU A 191 -2.17 -19.48 0.91
CA LEU A 191 -1.45 -19.73 2.16
C LEU A 191 -2.07 -20.94 2.88
N ASP A 192 -1.22 -21.86 3.36
CA ASP A 192 -1.63 -23.15 3.94
C ASP A 192 -2.58 -23.96 3.06
N GLY A 193 -2.54 -23.75 1.74
CA GLY A 193 -3.41 -24.43 0.78
C GLY A 193 -4.90 -24.04 0.83
N HIS A 194 -5.31 -23.07 1.65
CA HIS A 194 -6.73 -22.70 1.78
C HIS A 194 -7.04 -21.21 2.03
N ILE A 195 -6.05 -20.37 2.33
CA ILE A 195 -6.25 -18.93 2.53
C ILE A 195 -5.82 -18.19 1.25
N PRO A 196 -6.75 -17.73 0.40
CA PRO A 196 -6.40 -16.99 -0.79
C PRO A 196 -5.95 -15.58 -0.42
N VAL A 197 -4.82 -15.13 -0.95
CA VAL A 197 -4.31 -13.76 -0.78
C VAL A 197 -3.78 -13.22 -2.10
N VAL A 198 -3.94 -11.93 -2.34
CA VAL A 198 -3.18 -11.21 -3.36
C VAL A 198 -1.95 -10.62 -2.67
N ALA A 199 -0.75 -11.03 -3.08
CA ALA A 199 0.50 -10.60 -2.48
C ALA A 199 1.28 -9.71 -3.44
N CYS A 200 1.49 -8.45 -3.06
CA CYS A 200 2.41 -7.54 -3.73
C CYS A 200 3.77 -7.62 -3.04
N ALA A 201 4.83 -7.95 -3.78
CA ALA A 201 6.20 -7.97 -3.29
C ALA A 201 7.00 -6.81 -3.88
N VAL A 202 7.64 -6.03 -3.01
CA VAL A 202 8.58 -4.96 -3.37
C VAL A 202 9.81 -5.02 -2.44
N GLU A 203 10.86 -4.29 -2.79
CA GLU A 203 11.99 -4.07 -1.90
C GLU A 203 11.88 -2.65 -1.34
N LEU A 204 12.08 -2.50 -0.03
CA LEU A 204 12.08 -1.21 0.64
C LEU A 204 13.29 -1.12 1.56
N GLY A 205 14.21 -0.21 1.23
CA GLY A 205 15.41 0.03 2.03
C GLY A 205 16.33 -1.19 2.12
N GLY A 206 16.43 -1.97 1.03
CA GLY A 206 17.24 -3.18 0.95
C GLY A 206 16.63 -4.42 1.63
N ALA A 207 15.37 -4.35 2.09
CA ALA A 207 14.67 -5.46 2.72
C ALA A 207 13.36 -5.81 1.98
N PRO A 208 12.97 -7.09 1.91
CA PRO A 208 11.70 -7.51 1.34
C PRO A 208 10.49 -6.92 2.07
N LEU A 209 9.53 -6.42 1.30
CA LEU A 209 8.22 -5.97 1.79
C LEU A 209 7.12 -6.70 1.02
N TYR A 210 6.19 -7.30 1.75
CA TYR A 210 4.99 -7.92 1.23
C TYR A 210 3.76 -7.16 1.73
N VAL A 211 2.89 -6.74 0.82
CA VAL A 211 1.52 -6.32 1.15
C VAL A 211 0.60 -7.47 0.75
N MET A 212 -0.02 -8.11 1.75
CA MET A 212 -0.96 -9.20 1.57
C MET A 212 -2.37 -8.66 1.70
N LEU A 213 -3.19 -8.80 0.66
CA LEU A 213 -4.60 -8.44 0.68
C LEU A 213 -5.39 -9.70 1.02
N VAL A 214 -5.91 -9.72 2.24
CA VAL A 214 -6.47 -10.93 2.87
C VAL A 214 -7.99 -10.79 2.98
N PRO A 215 -8.78 -11.80 2.62
CA PRO A 215 -10.21 -11.79 2.89
C PRO A 215 -10.50 -11.62 4.39
N PRO A 216 -11.48 -10.78 4.80
CA PRO A 216 -11.71 -10.45 6.21
C PRO A 216 -11.94 -11.65 7.14
N ASN A 217 -12.55 -12.72 6.62
CA ASN A 217 -12.81 -13.96 7.36
C ASN A 217 -11.53 -14.74 7.74
N PHE A 218 -10.43 -14.54 7.02
CA PHE A 218 -9.13 -15.18 7.30
C PHE A 218 -8.15 -14.27 8.05
N ALA A 219 -8.36 -12.95 8.03
CA ALA A 219 -7.43 -11.96 8.57
C ALA A 219 -6.99 -12.27 10.00
N ARG A 220 -7.93 -12.57 10.90
CA ARG A 220 -7.64 -12.88 12.32
C ARG A 220 -6.78 -14.13 12.50
N VAL A 221 -7.08 -15.19 11.75
CA VAL A 221 -6.33 -16.45 11.82
C VAL A 221 -4.91 -16.23 11.29
N LEU A 222 -4.78 -15.56 10.15
CA LEU A 222 -3.49 -15.27 9.55
C LEU A 222 -2.63 -14.35 10.43
N TRP A 223 -3.23 -13.29 11.01
CA TRP A 223 -2.56 -12.39 11.95
C TRP A 223 -1.93 -13.14 13.13
N ARG A 224 -2.73 -13.98 13.81
CA ARG A 224 -2.25 -14.81 14.94
C ARG A 224 -1.19 -15.81 14.50
N SER A 225 -1.37 -16.42 13.33
CA SER A 225 -0.42 -17.39 12.77
C SER A 225 0.93 -16.73 12.49
N LEU A 226 0.95 -15.56 11.85
CA LEU A 226 2.18 -14.79 11.59
C LEU A 226 2.87 -14.39 12.90
N LEU A 227 2.11 -13.94 13.91
CA LEU A 227 2.66 -13.57 15.22
C LEU A 227 3.17 -14.77 16.04
N SER A 228 2.87 -16.01 15.64
CA SER A 228 3.44 -17.20 16.29
C SER A 228 4.91 -17.44 15.93
N PHE A 229 5.40 -16.82 14.85
CA PHE A 229 6.80 -16.86 14.48
C PHE A 229 7.63 -15.99 15.41
N ARG A 230 8.64 -16.56 16.05
CA ARG A 230 9.52 -15.86 17.01
C ARG A 230 10.17 -14.59 16.45
N GLY A 231 10.39 -14.53 15.14
CA GLY A 231 10.99 -13.38 14.44
C GLY A 231 10.01 -12.30 13.98
N VAL A 232 8.69 -12.52 14.12
CA VAL A 232 7.67 -11.57 13.66
C VAL A 232 7.20 -10.72 14.83
N ARG A 233 7.14 -9.40 14.62
CA ARG A 233 6.73 -8.44 15.64
C ARG A 233 5.59 -7.55 15.14
N PRO A 234 4.53 -7.35 15.92
CA PRO A 234 3.49 -6.40 15.57
C PRO A 234 4.03 -4.97 15.71
N THR A 235 3.69 -4.09 14.76
CA THR A 235 4.05 -2.66 14.80
C THR A 235 2.95 -1.82 14.17
N GLY A 236 2.90 -0.54 14.54
CA GLY A 236 2.03 0.41 13.85
C GLY A 236 2.56 0.69 12.44
N LEU A 237 1.65 0.97 11.49
CA LEU A 237 2.05 1.25 10.12
C LEU A 237 2.93 2.51 10.00
N ALA A 238 2.68 3.53 10.84
CA ALA A 238 3.50 4.73 10.88
C ALA A 238 4.94 4.43 11.36
N GLU A 239 5.07 3.64 12.43
CA GLU A 239 6.38 3.22 12.95
C GLU A 239 7.17 2.40 11.92
N LEU A 240 6.49 1.53 11.17
CA LEU A 240 7.09 0.79 10.05
C LEU A 240 7.68 1.74 9.00
N TRP A 241 6.91 2.75 8.58
CA TRP A 241 7.39 3.73 7.60
C TRP A 241 8.51 4.62 8.15
N ASP A 242 8.49 4.96 9.43
CA ASP A 242 9.54 5.73 10.08
C ASP A 242 10.86 4.98 10.11
N ALA A 243 10.82 3.68 10.42
CA ALA A 243 12.00 2.82 10.37
C ALA A 243 12.56 2.68 8.95
N ALA A 244 11.68 2.60 7.94
CA ALA A 244 12.11 2.53 6.54
C ALA A 244 12.71 3.84 6.03
N ARG A 245 12.31 5.00 6.58
CA ARG A 245 12.74 6.34 6.15
C ARG A 245 14.26 6.53 6.23
N ALA A 246 14.93 5.89 7.19
CA ALA A 246 16.39 5.95 7.33
C ALA A 246 17.14 5.39 6.11
N ARG A 247 16.48 4.56 5.28
CA ARG A 247 17.07 3.91 4.10
C ARG A 247 16.40 4.32 2.79
N VAL A 248 15.29 5.04 2.86
CA VAL A 248 14.45 5.38 1.70
C VAL A 248 14.00 6.84 1.81
N PRO A 249 14.79 7.79 1.25
CA PRO A 249 14.59 9.22 1.47
C PRO A 249 13.20 9.73 1.05
N TRP A 250 12.65 9.20 -0.04
CA TRP A 250 11.35 9.63 -0.55
C TRP A 250 10.16 9.28 0.35
N LEU A 251 10.33 8.40 1.35
CA LEU A 251 9.27 8.13 2.34
C LEU A 251 8.93 9.37 3.17
N GLU A 252 9.87 10.29 3.37
CA GLU A 252 9.57 11.56 4.05
C GLU A 252 8.50 12.35 3.28
N ALA A 253 8.59 12.36 1.96
CA ALA A 253 7.62 13.02 1.08
C ALA A 253 6.27 12.30 1.10
N MET A 254 6.26 10.97 1.16
CA MET A 254 5.05 10.16 1.28
C MET A 254 4.25 10.51 2.55
N GLN A 255 4.93 10.76 3.67
CA GLN A 255 4.28 10.97 4.97
C GLN A 255 3.77 12.41 5.22
N LYS A 256 4.06 13.39 4.36
CA LYS A 256 3.59 14.77 4.55
C LYS A 256 2.09 14.91 4.21
N PRO A 257 1.25 15.55 5.05
CA PRO A 257 -0.15 15.80 4.68
C PRO A 257 -0.29 16.94 3.66
N ASP A 258 0.66 17.88 3.67
CA ASP A 258 0.61 19.07 2.83
C ASP A 258 1.04 18.79 1.39
N ARG A 259 0.87 19.81 0.55
CA ARG A 259 1.33 19.81 -0.84
C ARG A 259 2.84 19.59 -0.92
N VAL A 260 3.25 18.59 -1.70
CA VAL A 260 4.67 18.23 -1.91
C VAL A 260 5.08 18.44 -3.36
N ARG A 261 6.31 18.93 -3.54
CA ARG A 261 7.04 18.92 -4.82
C ARG A 261 8.38 18.23 -4.60
N LEU A 262 8.81 17.46 -5.58
CA LEU A 262 10.08 16.72 -5.57
C LEU A 262 10.86 17.10 -6.82
N ASP A 263 12.18 17.10 -6.71
CA ASP A 263 13.05 17.36 -7.85
C ASP A 263 13.03 16.16 -8.80
N ARG A 264 13.03 16.44 -10.11
CA ARG A 264 13.01 15.40 -11.13
C ARG A 264 14.26 14.52 -11.10
N ALA A 265 15.43 15.08 -10.80
CA ALA A 265 16.67 14.31 -10.72
C ALA A 265 16.62 13.32 -9.55
N ASP A 266 16.15 13.75 -8.38
CA ASP A 266 15.97 12.88 -7.22
C ASP A 266 14.99 11.74 -7.53
N LEU A 267 13.86 12.05 -8.16
CA LEU A 267 12.84 11.06 -8.55
C LEU A 267 13.39 10.00 -9.53
N LEU A 268 14.24 10.41 -10.47
CA LEU A 268 14.91 9.50 -11.41
C LEU A 268 15.95 8.64 -10.69
N GLU A 269 16.75 9.23 -9.79
CA GLU A 269 17.75 8.52 -9.00
C GLU A 269 17.10 7.46 -8.10
N TRP A 270 15.94 7.77 -7.51
CA TRP A 270 15.16 6.83 -6.71
C TRP A 270 14.39 5.80 -7.53
N GLY A 271 14.39 5.91 -8.87
CA GLY A 271 13.62 5.02 -9.75
C GLY A 271 12.11 5.15 -9.60
N LEU A 272 11.63 6.29 -9.11
CA LEU A 272 10.20 6.55 -8.89
C LEU A 272 9.49 7.07 -10.14
N ILE A 273 10.23 7.60 -11.12
CA ILE A 273 9.64 8.03 -12.39
C ILE A 273 10.40 7.41 -13.57
N ARG A 274 9.68 7.19 -14.67
CA ARG A 274 10.29 6.85 -15.95
C ARG A 274 11.00 8.07 -16.56
N PRO A 275 11.99 7.88 -17.45
CA PRO A 275 12.70 9.00 -18.08
C PRO A 275 11.81 9.89 -18.94
N SER A 276 10.79 9.31 -19.59
CA SER A 276 9.82 10.06 -20.39
C SER A 276 8.92 10.89 -19.48
N ALA A 277 8.53 12.09 -19.95
CA ALA A 277 7.66 13.02 -19.23
C ALA A 277 6.23 13.02 -19.80
N ASP A 278 5.79 11.87 -20.31
CA ASP A 278 4.51 11.66 -21.00
C ASP A 278 3.35 11.27 -20.06
N PHE A 279 3.59 11.20 -18.76
CA PHE A 279 2.55 11.13 -17.73
C PHE A 279 2.03 12.51 -17.34
N ILE A 280 0.84 12.55 -16.74
CA ILE A 280 0.23 13.78 -16.24
C ILE A 280 1.12 14.40 -15.15
N GLY A 281 1.44 15.69 -15.30
CA GLY A 281 2.37 16.41 -14.42
C GLY A 281 3.85 16.32 -14.85
N GLY A 282 4.21 15.41 -15.75
CA GLY A 282 5.60 15.19 -16.20
C GLY A 282 6.28 16.41 -16.82
N ARG A 283 5.53 17.28 -17.50
CA ARG A 283 6.05 18.52 -18.11
C ARG A 283 6.33 19.64 -17.09
N ALA A 284 5.71 19.56 -15.91
CA ALA A 284 5.85 20.55 -14.85
C ALA A 284 6.87 20.13 -13.78
N LEU A 285 7.44 18.92 -13.91
CA LEU A 285 8.56 18.39 -13.13
C LEU A 285 9.92 18.84 -13.67
#